data_AF-D9CID5-F1
#
_entry.id   AF-D9CID5-F1
#
_cell.length_a   1.000
_cell.length_b   1.000
_cell.length_c   1.000
_cell.angle_alpha   90.00
_cell.angle_beta   90.00
_cell.angle_gamma   90.00
#
_symmetry.space_group_name_H-M   'P 1'
#
loop_
_entity.id
_entity.type
_entity.pdbx_description
1 polymer ?
#
loop_
_entity_poly.entity_id
_entity_poly.type
_entity_poly.pdbx_seq_one_letter_code
_entity_poly.pdbx_strand_id
1 'polypeptide(L)'
;VMAATYPNLFKAASVYSGVAAGCFVSSSGGVDAWNNTCANGQSVATQQQWANVVHGMFPGYTGTYPPIQEYHGTADNILFYPNLAEEVKQWAGVFG
;
A
#
# COMPACT_ATOMS: atom_id res chain seq x y z
N VAL A 1 -4.74 -3.46 -0.57
CA VAL A 1 -5.11 -4.32 0.59
C VAL A 1 -5.11 -5.80 0.23
N MET A 2 -5.95 -6.28 -0.70
CA MET A 2 -6.07 -7.72 -1.02
C MET A 2 -4.75 -8.39 -1.42
N ALA A 3 -3.88 -7.69 -2.16
CA ALA A 3 -2.56 -8.20 -2.51
C ALA A 3 -1.65 -8.48 -1.30
N ALA A 4 -1.85 -7.77 -0.17
CA ALA A 4 -1.07 -7.94 1.05
C ALA A 4 -1.67 -8.99 2.00
N THR A 5 -3.00 -9.04 2.11
CA THR A 5 -3.71 -9.95 3.04
C THR A 5 -4.03 -11.32 2.47
N TYR A 6 -4.19 -11.43 1.14
CA TYR A 6 -4.51 -12.68 0.44
C TYR A 6 -3.64 -12.88 -0.82
N PRO A 7 -2.30 -12.76 -0.74
CA PRO A 7 -1.39 -12.79 -1.89
C PRO A 7 -1.51 -14.06 -2.75
N ASN A 8 -1.83 -15.19 -2.14
CA ASN A 8 -1.96 -16.48 -2.84
C ASN A 8 -3.17 -16.59 -3.78
N LEU A 9 -4.14 -15.68 -3.68
CA LEU A 9 -5.34 -15.71 -4.53
C LEU A 9 -5.15 -15.03 -5.89
N PHE A 10 -4.17 -14.14 -6.01
CA PHE A 10 -4.03 -13.27 -7.18
C PHE A 10 -2.77 -13.62 -7.98
N LYS A 11 -2.88 -13.55 -9.31
CA LYS A 11 -1.74 -13.73 -10.22
C LYS A 11 -0.98 -12.43 -10.51
N ALA A 12 -1.67 -11.30 -10.42
CA ALA A 12 -1.14 -9.95 -10.58
C ALA A 12 -2.18 -8.96 -10.03
N ALA A 13 -1.79 -7.71 -9.79
CA ALA A 13 -2.71 -6.62 -9.50
C ALA A 13 -2.33 -5.35 -10.27
N SER A 14 -3.35 -4.59 -10.69
CA SER A 14 -3.19 -3.23 -11.19
C SER A 14 -3.99 -2.29 -10.30
N VAL A 15 -3.37 -1.21 -9.85
CA VAL A 15 -3.94 -0.22 -8.94
C VAL A 15 -3.99 1.13 -9.65
N TYR A 16 -5.10 1.85 -9.52
CA TYR A 16 -5.34 3.13 -10.17
C TYR A 16 -5.75 4.16 -9.11
N SER A 17 -4.92 5.19 -8.90
CA SER A 17 -5.10 6.24 -7.88
C SER A 17 -5.32 5.65 -6.48
N GLY A 18 -4.30 4.94 -5.97
CA GLY A 18 -4.36 4.25 -4.70
C GLY A 18 -3.56 4.92 -3.58
N VAL A 19 -3.34 4.15 -2.52
CA VAL A 19 -2.35 4.42 -1.46
C VAL A 19 -1.73 3.08 -1.04
N ALA A 20 -0.51 3.14 -0.47
CA ALA A 20 0.16 1.95 0.03
C ALA A 20 -0.73 1.15 1.01
N ALA A 21 -0.64 -0.18 0.97
CA ALA A 21 -1.37 -1.04 1.90
C ALA A 21 -1.03 -0.67 3.35
N GLY A 22 -2.05 -0.33 4.13
CA GLY A 22 -1.91 0.07 5.53
C GLY A 22 -1.73 1.58 5.73
N CYS A 23 -1.58 2.37 4.66
CA CYS A 23 -1.49 3.83 4.76
C CYS A 23 -2.76 4.45 5.37
N PHE A 24 -3.93 3.85 5.10
CA PHE A 24 -5.22 4.23 5.71
C PHE A 24 -5.50 3.58 7.08
N VAL A 25 -4.49 3.07 7.77
CA VAL A 25 -4.68 2.52 9.12
C VAL A 25 -5.34 3.58 10.03
N SER A 26 -6.37 3.16 10.76
CA SER A 26 -7.08 4.01 11.71
C SER A 26 -6.39 3.98 13.07
N SER A 27 -6.00 5.14 13.59
CA SER A 27 -5.43 5.25 14.94
C SER A 27 -6.43 4.95 16.05
N SER A 28 -7.73 5.09 15.78
CA SER A 28 -8.81 4.77 16.72
C SER A 28 -9.41 3.38 16.52
N GLY A 29 -8.89 2.59 15.56
CA GLY A 29 -9.47 1.29 15.21
C GLY A 29 -10.80 1.38 14.47
N GLY A 30 -11.14 2.53 13.90
CA GLY A 30 -12.35 2.72 13.11
C GLY A 30 -12.38 1.88 11.83
N VAL A 31 -13.56 1.39 11.49
CA VAL A 31 -13.83 0.72 10.20
C VAL A 31 -14.14 1.78 9.15
N ASP A 32 -13.65 1.60 7.92
CA ASP A 32 -13.85 2.55 6.81
C ASP A 32 -13.42 3.99 7.15
N ALA A 33 -12.33 4.11 7.90
CA ALA A 33 -11.84 5.40 8.38
C ALA A 33 -10.94 6.08 7.35
N TRP A 34 -11.21 7.35 7.11
CA TRP A 34 -10.34 8.22 6.30
C TRP A 34 -9.09 8.63 7.08
N ASN A 35 -7.91 8.50 6.46
CA ASN A 35 -6.65 8.98 7.03
C ASN A 35 -6.12 10.18 6.23
N ASN A 36 -6.28 11.39 6.79
CA ASN A 36 -5.86 12.63 6.12
C ASN A 36 -4.35 12.72 5.88
N THR A 37 -3.52 12.20 6.79
CA THR A 37 -2.06 12.20 6.60
C THR A 37 -1.70 11.36 5.38
N CYS A 38 -2.34 10.20 5.21
CA CYS A 38 -2.14 9.37 4.03
C CYS A 38 -2.70 10.02 2.76
N ALA A 39 -3.97 10.41 2.76
CA ALA A 39 -4.63 10.97 1.58
C ALA A 39 -3.88 12.19 1.02
N ASN A 40 -3.36 13.05 1.89
CA ASN A 40 -2.59 14.24 1.51
C ASN A 40 -1.12 13.95 1.14
N GLY A 41 -0.72 12.67 1.03
CA GLY A 41 0.63 12.27 0.62
C GLY A 41 1.72 12.58 1.67
N GLN A 42 1.34 12.62 2.95
CA GLN A 42 2.24 12.98 4.07
C GLN A 42 2.75 11.76 4.84
N SER A 43 2.17 10.57 4.60
CA SER A 43 2.64 9.30 5.14
C SER A 43 3.85 8.81 4.35
N VAL A 44 5.05 9.26 4.71
CA VAL A 44 6.30 8.90 4.03
C VAL A 44 7.11 7.92 4.89
N ALA A 45 7.51 6.79 4.31
CA ALA A 45 8.34 5.79 5.00
C ALA A 45 9.43 5.20 4.10
N THR A 46 10.33 4.43 4.70
CA THR A 46 11.32 3.65 3.95
C THR A 46 10.69 2.42 3.31
N GLN A 47 11.34 1.87 2.28
CA GLN A 47 10.93 0.60 1.65
C GLN A 47 10.77 -0.51 2.70
N GLN A 48 11.74 -0.66 3.61
CA GLN A 48 11.70 -1.66 4.67
C GLN A 48 10.50 -1.48 5.61
N GLN A 49 10.20 -0.24 6.01
CA GLN A 49 9.05 0.04 6.87
C GLN A 49 7.74 -0.34 6.18
N TRP A 50 7.59 0.00 4.90
CA TRP A 50 6.40 -0.38 4.15
C TRP A 50 6.28 -1.88 3.87
N ALA A 51 7.39 -2.56 3.58
CA ALA A 51 7.41 -4.01 3.43
C ALA A 51 7.02 -4.72 4.73
N ASN A 52 7.51 -4.23 5.87
CA ASN A 52 7.12 -4.75 7.18
C ASN A 52 5.61 -4.60 7.43
N VAL A 53 4.99 -3.51 6.98
CA VAL A 53 3.52 -3.35 7.04
C VAL A 53 2.83 -4.46 6.24
N VAL A 54 3.26 -4.73 5.00
CA VAL A 54 2.70 -5.80 4.16
C VAL A 54 2.85 -7.18 4.81
N HIS A 55 4.06 -7.53 5.28
CA HIS A 55 4.29 -8.80 5.97
C HIS A 55 3.49 -8.94 7.26
N GLY A 56 3.22 -7.82 7.95
CA GLY A 56 2.35 -7.78 9.13
C GLY A 56 0.87 -8.03 8.82
N MET A 57 0.42 -7.85 7.57
CA MET A 57 -0.97 -8.09 7.17
C MET A 57 -1.30 -9.56 6.96
N PHE A 58 -0.31 -10.41 6.70
CA PHE A 58 -0.47 -11.86 6.67
C PHE A 58 0.74 -12.56 7.33
N PRO A 59 0.81 -12.55 8.68
CA PRO A 59 1.94 -13.09 9.40
C PRO A 59 2.20 -14.56 9.07
N GLY A 60 3.46 -14.90 8.81
CA GLY A 60 3.89 -16.27 8.49
C GLY A 60 3.70 -16.68 7.03
N TYR A 61 3.16 -15.82 6.16
CA TYR A 61 3.13 -16.08 4.73
C TYR A 61 4.55 -16.08 4.13
N THR A 62 4.97 -17.22 3.60
CA THR A 62 6.29 -17.43 2.97
C THR A 62 6.21 -17.65 1.46
N GLY A 63 5.01 -17.49 0.88
CA GLY A 63 4.81 -17.57 -0.56
C GLY A 63 5.16 -16.26 -1.27
N THR A 64 4.84 -16.19 -2.55
CA THR A 64 5.10 -15.02 -3.39
C THR A 64 3.92 -14.06 -3.40
N TYR A 65 4.21 -12.76 -3.35
CA TYR A 65 3.21 -11.71 -3.58
C TYR A 65 2.93 -11.55 -5.08
N PRO A 66 1.70 -11.16 -5.48
CA PRO A 66 1.39 -10.92 -6.89
C PRO A 66 2.19 -9.71 -7.41
N PRO A 67 2.76 -9.74 -8.63
CA PRO A 67 3.36 -8.55 -9.23
C PRO A 67 2.33 -7.42 -9.30
N ILE A 68 2.80 -6.20 -9.04
CA ILE A 68 1.95 -5.02 -8.90
C ILE A 68 2.30 -4.00 -9.98
N GLN A 69 1.26 -3.43 -10.57
CA GLN A 69 1.34 -2.30 -11.48
C GLN A 69 0.57 -1.12 -10.90
N GLU A 70 1.27 -0.02 -10.64
CA GLU A 70 0.72 1.18 -10.00
C GLU A 70 0.52 2.30 -11.03
N TYR A 71 -0.64 2.95 -11.00
CA TYR A 71 -0.96 4.13 -11.79
C TYR A 71 -1.51 5.22 -10.89
N HIS A 72 -1.03 6.46 -11.05
CA HIS A 72 -1.54 7.61 -10.30
C HIS A 72 -1.49 8.88 -11.14
N GLY A 73 -2.58 9.64 -11.13
CA GLY A 73 -2.65 10.93 -11.82
C GLY A 73 -1.90 12.03 -11.07
N THR A 74 -1.09 12.82 -11.77
CA THR A 74 -0.39 13.98 -11.16
C THR A 74 -1.35 15.11 -10.74
N ALA A 75 -2.58 15.10 -11.23
CA ALA A 75 -3.63 16.07 -10.90
C ALA A 75 -4.65 15.55 -9.86
N ASP A 76 -4.38 14.41 -9.23
CA ASP A 76 -5.27 13.85 -8.19
C ASP A 76 -5.27 14.73 -6.94
N ASN A 77 -6.45 15.23 -6.58
CA ASN A 77 -6.68 16.09 -5.42
C ASN A 77 -7.51 15.40 -4.33
N ILE A 78 -7.68 14.08 -4.40
CA ILE A 78 -8.32 13.25 -3.37
C ILE A 78 -7.28 12.39 -2.67
N LEU A 79 -6.45 11.70 -3.45
CA LEU A 79 -5.27 10.96 -2.99
C LEU A 79 -4.07 11.56 -3.70
N PHE A 80 -3.29 12.37 -2.99
CA PHE A 80 -2.29 13.21 -3.64
C PHE A 80 -1.16 12.36 -4.24
N TYR A 81 -0.59 12.85 -5.35
CA TYR A 81 0.43 12.17 -6.15
C TYR A 81 1.63 11.58 -5.39
N PRO A 82 2.12 12.13 -4.25
CA PRO A 82 3.19 11.48 -3.48
C PRO A 82 2.87 10.05 -3.04
N ASN A 83 1.60 9.67 -2.95
CA ASN A 83 1.21 8.30 -2.61
C ASN A 83 1.76 7.24 -3.60
N LEU A 84 1.88 7.57 -4.89
CA LEU A 84 2.47 6.66 -5.87
C LEU A 84 3.91 6.27 -5.50
N ALA A 85 4.70 7.22 -4.99
CA ALA A 85 6.06 6.93 -4.57
C ALA A 85 6.09 5.97 -3.37
N GLU A 86 5.12 6.07 -2.45
CA GLU A 86 5.01 5.19 -1.28
C GLU A 86 4.50 3.80 -1.66
N GLU A 87 3.56 3.69 -2.61
CA GLU A 87 3.14 2.40 -3.19
C GLU A 87 4.31 1.68 -3.87
N VAL A 88 5.06 2.41 -4.71
CA VAL A 88 6.26 1.86 -5.37
C VAL A 88 7.31 1.44 -4.35
N LYS A 89 7.58 2.26 -3.32
CA LYS A 89 8.50 1.89 -2.24
C LYS A 89 8.04 0.63 -1.50
N GLN A 90 6.74 0.52 -1.22
CA GLN A 90 6.19 -0.63 -0.52
C GLN A 90 6.44 -1.92 -1.28
N TRP A 91 6.03 -1.97 -2.55
CA TRP A 91 6.13 -3.19 -3.32
C TRP A 91 7.57 -3.47 -3.76
N ALA A 92 8.39 -2.46 -4.02
CA ALA A 92 9.84 -2.65 -4.19
C ALA A 92 10.46 -3.31 -2.93
N GLY A 93 10.12 -2.82 -1.73
CA GLY A 93 10.60 -3.42 -0.49
C GLY A 93 10.12 -4.86 -0.25
N VAL A 94 8.93 -5.22 -0.74
CA VAL A 94 8.42 -6.61 -0.67
C VAL A 94 9.15 -7.54 -1.62
N PHE A 95 9.54 -7.06 -2.80
CA PHE A 95 10.17 -7.88 -3.84
C PHE A 95 11.71 -7.95 -3.74
N GLY A 96 12.36 -6.99 -3.07
CA GLY A 96 13.81 -6.94 -2.90
C GLY A 96 14.50 -6.19 -4.03
#